data_AF-A0A8H3YWE7-F1
#
_entry.id   AF-A0A8H3YWE7-F1
#
_cell.length_a   1.000
_cell.length_b   1.000
_cell.length_c   1.000
_cell.angle_alpha   90.00
_cell.angle_beta   90.00
_cell.angle_gamma   90.00
#
_symmetry.space_group_name_H-M   'P 1'
#
loop_
_entity.id
_entity.type
_entity.pdbx_description
1 polymer ?
#
loop_
_entity_poly.entity_id
_entity_poly.type
_entity_poly.pdbx_seq_one_letter_code
_entity_poly.pdbx_strand_id
1 'polypeptide(L)'
;MYCPGPDGKRIYTLKKVIDGEVSKSAHPARFSPDDKYSRHRVTLKKRYGLLLTQQSTYKPKQMIKAKPIEQFEAKSETKPEVVKIEKKVKVEAEPKRSKR
;
A
#
# COMPACT_ATOMS: atom_id res chain seq x y z
N MET A 1 16.32 -19.85 -2.78
CA MET A 1 15.51 -18.68 -2.38
C MET A 1 15.18 -18.80 -0.90
N TYR A 2 14.70 -17.76 -0.23
CA TYR A 2 14.30 -17.84 1.17
C TYR A 2 13.14 -16.91 1.52
N CYS A 3 12.41 -17.28 2.56
CA CYS A 3 11.45 -16.41 3.26
C CYS A 3 11.89 -16.22 4.73
N PRO A 4 11.59 -15.08 5.35
CA PRO A 4 11.82 -14.89 6.78
C PRO A 4 10.81 -15.73 7.57
N GLY A 5 11.30 -16.61 8.45
CA GLY A 5 10.46 -17.35 9.37
C GLY A 5 10.07 -16.51 10.60
N PRO A 6 9.09 -16.97 11.40
CA PRO A 6 8.65 -16.29 12.63
C PRO A 6 9.78 -16.13 13.64
N ASP A 7 10.74 -17.07 13.66
CA ASP A 7 11.90 -17.05 14.55
C ASP A 7 13.01 -16.09 14.10
N GLY A 8 12.79 -15.32 13.01
CA GLY A 8 13.80 -14.49 12.37
C GLY A 8 14.86 -15.26 11.56
N LYS A 9 14.80 -16.59 11.56
CA LYS A 9 15.66 -17.47 10.74
C LYS A 9 15.16 -17.53 9.30
N ARG A 10 16.08 -17.80 8.36
CA ARG A 10 15.74 -17.95 6.93
C ARG A 10 15.28 -19.38 6.65
N ILE A 11 14.13 -19.54 6.01
CA ILE A 11 13.63 -20.83 5.52
C ILE A 11 13.96 -20.90 4.03
N TYR A 12 14.80 -21.86 3.63
CA TYR A 12 15.24 -21.99 2.24
C TYR A 12 14.27 -22.82 1.40
N THR A 13 14.13 -22.42 0.14
CA THR A 13 13.22 -23.05 -0.82
C THR A 13 13.67 -22.84 -2.25
N LEU A 14 13.16 -23.69 -3.15
CA LEU A 14 13.25 -23.53 -4.60
C LEU A 14 11.98 -22.89 -5.20
N LYS A 15 10.87 -22.85 -4.43
CA LYS A 15 9.60 -22.26 -4.88
C LYS A 15 9.70 -20.74 -4.95
N LYS A 16 9.09 -20.14 -5.98
CA LYS A 16 9.05 -18.68 -6.18
C LYS A 16 8.03 -17.97 -5.27
N VAL A 17 6.95 -18.67 -4.93
CA VAL A 17 5.87 -18.17 -4.07
C VAL A 17 5.57 -19.22 -3.02
N ILE A 18 5.48 -18.81 -1.76
CA ILE A 18 5.05 -19.63 -0.62
C ILE A 18 4.00 -18.83 0.12
N ASP A 19 2.80 -19.37 0.31
CA ASP A 19 1.72 -18.77 1.10
C ASP A 19 1.41 -17.30 0.73
N GLY A 20 1.52 -16.97 -0.57
CA GLY A 20 1.30 -15.62 -1.10
C GLY A 20 2.51 -14.68 -0.99
N GLU A 21 3.56 -15.05 -0.25
CA GLU A 21 4.81 -14.30 -0.19
C GLU A 21 5.77 -14.71 -1.30
N VAL A 22 6.36 -13.70 -1.95
CA VAL A 22 7.40 -13.90 -2.97
C VAL A 22 8.74 -14.16 -2.28
N SER A 23 9.36 -15.29 -2.60
CA SER A 23 10.63 -15.67 -2.00
C SER A 23 11.78 -14.82 -2.54
N LYS A 24 12.78 -14.56 -1.68
CA LYS A 24 13.94 -13.71 -2.00
C LYS A 24 15.13 -14.56 -2.42
N SER A 25 16.04 -14.01 -3.22
CA SER A 25 17.32 -14.68 -3.51
C SER A 25 18.08 -14.96 -2.21
N ALA A 26 18.61 -16.17 -2.08
CA ALA A 26 19.45 -16.55 -0.95
C ALA A 26 20.87 -15.96 -1.05
N HIS A 27 21.30 -15.64 -2.26
CA HIS A 27 22.61 -15.06 -2.53
C HIS A 27 22.51 -13.53 -2.64
N PRO A 28 23.47 -12.79 -2.06
CA PRO A 28 23.52 -11.34 -2.19
C PRO A 28 23.83 -10.93 -3.64
N ALA A 29 23.59 -9.65 -3.96
CA ALA A 29 23.97 -9.09 -5.24
C ALA A 29 25.50 -9.14 -5.43
N ARG A 30 25.94 -9.46 -6.65
CA ARG A 30 27.36 -9.54 -7.00
C ARG A 30 28.04 -8.18 -6.81
N PHE A 31 29.18 -8.18 -6.12
CA PHE A 31 30.03 -6.99 -6.03
C PHE A 31 30.76 -6.77 -7.37
N SER A 32 30.75 -5.52 -7.84
CA SER A 32 31.57 -5.09 -8.98
C SER A 32 32.31 -3.81 -8.58
N PRO A 33 33.64 -3.76 -8.72
CA PRO A 33 34.40 -2.54 -8.40
C PRO A 33 34.01 -1.35 -9.30
N ASP A 34 33.56 -1.66 -10.51
CA ASP A 34 33.12 -0.80 -11.60
C ASP A 34 31.59 -0.52 -11.59
N ASP A 35 30.94 -0.65 -10.43
CA ASP A 35 29.51 -0.37 -10.26
C ASP A 35 29.15 1.12 -10.46
N LYS A 36 28.67 1.44 -11.66
CA LYS A 36 28.19 2.77 -12.08
C LYS A 36 27.05 3.32 -11.20
N TYR A 37 26.26 2.46 -10.56
CA TYR A 37 25.10 2.87 -9.75
C TYR A 37 25.41 2.98 -8.25
N SER A 38 26.68 2.88 -7.86
CA SER A 38 27.14 3.06 -6.48
C SER A 38 26.67 4.38 -5.85
N ARG A 39 26.86 5.51 -6.55
CA ARG A 39 26.39 6.84 -6.10
C ARG A 39 24.88 6.87 -5.91
N HIS A 40 24.13 6.34 -6.88
CA HIS A 40 22.66 6.29 -6.82
C HIS A 40 22.18 5.48 -5.61
N ARG A 41 22.77 4.31 -5.36
CA ARG A 41 22.45 3.47 -4.20
C ARG A 41 22.68 4.20 -2.88
N VAL A 42 23.80 4.91 -2.72
CA VAL A 42 24.09 5.69 -1.51
C VAL A 42 23.09 6.84 -1.33
N THR A 43 22.76 7.58 -2.40
CA THR A 43 21.78 8.68 -2.31
C THR A 43 20.39 8.20 -1.90
N LEU A 44 19.93 7.07 -2.44
CA LEU A 44 18.66 6.46 -2.05
C LEU A 44 18.66 6.07 -0.57
N LYS A 45 19.69 5.38 -0.10
CA LYS A 45 19.82 5.03 1.32
C LYS A 45 19.81 6.28 2.21
N LYS A 46 20.49 7.36 1.79
CA LYS A 46 20.54 8.64 2.53
C LYS A 46 19.18 9.31 2.65
N ARG A 47 18.36 9.30 1.58
CA ARG A 47 17.02 9.91 1.57
C ARG A 47 16.05 9.21 2.52
N TYR A 48 16.15 7.89 2.64
CA TYR A 48 15.27 7.10 3.49
C TYR A 48 15.83 6.82 4.89
N GLY A 49 16.96 7.42 5.27
CA GLY A 49 17.57 7.22 6.59
C GLY A 49 18.08 5.79 6.84
N LEU A 50 18.38 5.02 5.78
CA LEU A 50 18.77 3.61 5.88
C LEU A 50 20.28 3.41 6.09
N LEU A 51 21.09 4.48 6.13
CA LEU A 51 22.51 4.35 6.50
C LEU A 51 22.63 4.16 8.00
N LEU A 52 23.50 3.24 8.42
CA LEU A 52 23.84 3.05 9.84
C LEU A 52 24.24 4.35 10.53
N THR A 53 24.98 5.22 9.86
CA THR A 53 25.41 6.52 10.39
C THR A 53 24.27 7.50 10.65
N GLN A 54 23.09 7.28 10.06
CA GLN A 54 21.91 8.13 10.23
C GLN A 54 20.94 7.57 11.28
N GLN A 55 21.02 6.29 11.62
CA GLN A 55 20.01 5.62 12.47
C GLN A 55 19.93 6.20 13.90
N SER A 56 21.02 6.76 14.43
CA SER A 56 21.01 7.40 15.76
C SER A 56 20.22 8.72 15.81
N THR A 57 20.15 9.44 14.68
CA THR A 57 19.50 10.75 14.58
C THR A 57 18.15 10.69 13.85
N TYR A 58 17.87 9.59 13.17
CA TYR A 58 16.65 9.40 12.38
C TYR A 58 15.44 9.17 13.28
N LYS A 59 14.64 10.23 13.49
CA LYS A 59 13.28 10.12 14.04
C LYS A 59 12.35 9.79 12.87
N PRO A 60 11.76 8.57 12.78
CA PRO A 60 10.82 8.29 11.72
C PRO A 60 9.68 9.31 11.82
N LYS A 61 9.36 9.98 10.71
CA LYS A 61 8.10 10.74 10.61
C LYS A 61 7.00 9.76 10.96
N GLN A 62 6.30 10.00 12.07
CA GLN A 62 5.17 9.19 12.48
C GLN A 62 4.27 9.03 11.26
N MET A 63 4.12 7.79 10.79
CA MET A 63 3.06 7.48 9.85
C MET A 63 1.79 7.96 10.55
N ILE A 64 1.09 8.93 9.96
CA ILE A 64 -0.18 9.41 10.48
C ILE A 64 -1.05 8.16 10.57
N LYS A 65 -1.23 7.61 11.77
CA LYS A 65 -2.22 6.58 11.99
C LYS A 65 -3.52 7.23 11.56
N ALA A 66 -4.13 6.73 10.49
CA ALA A 66 -5.47 7.16 10.12
C ALA A 66 -6.31 7.09 11.41
N LYS A 67 -6.86 8.22 11.84
CA LYS A 67 -7.76 8.24 13.00
C LYS A 67 -8.86 7.21 12.71
N PRO A 68 -9.18 6.31 13.65
CA PRO A 68 -10.32 5.43 13.48
C PRO A 68 -11.54 6.31 13.19
N ILE A 69 -12.28 5.98 12.13
CA ILE A 69 -13.56 6.60 11.84
C ILE A 69 -14.46 6.22 13.02
N GLU A 70 -14.79 7.18 13.88
CA GLU A 70 -15.78 6.98 14.93
C GLU A 70 -17.07 6.55 14.26
N GLN A 71 -17.55 5.35 14.62
CA GLN A 71 -18.83 4.84 14.16
C GLN A 71 -19.90 5.77 14.73
N PHE A 72 -20.44 6.66 13.90
CA PHE A 72 -21.68 7.35 14.21
C PHE A 72 -22.79 6.31 14.22
N GLU A 73 -23.15 5.83 15.42
CA GLU A 73 -24.37 5.06 15.61
C GLU A 73 -25.55 5.92 15.19
N ALA A 74 -26.21 5.50 14.11
CA ALA A 74 -27.47 6.06 13.67
C ALA A 74 -28.52 5.79 14.76
N LYS A 75 -28.75 6.76 15.64
CA LYS A 75 -29.95 6.79 16.48
C LYS A 75 -31.15 7.02 15.56
N SER A 76 -31.85 5.93 15.27
CA SER A 76 -33.15 5.93 14.63
C SER A 76 -34.19 6.50 15.61
N GLU A 77 -34.68 7.70 15.34
CA GLU A 77 -35.94 8.19 15.90
C GLU A 77 -36.93 8.44 14.76
N THR A 78 -38.00 7.66 14.79
CA THR A 78 -39.14 7.68 13.90
C THR A 78 -40.02 8.91 14.12
N LYS A 79 -40.46 9.57 13.04
CA LYS A 79 -41.79 10.19 12.88
C LYS A 79 -42.07 10.40 11.38
N PRO A 80 -43.19 9.90 10.82
CA PRO A 80 -43.51 10.09 9.41
C PRO A 80 -44.29 11.39 9.20
N GLU A 81 -43.69 12.37 8.51
CA GLU A 81 -44.44 13.50 7.96
C GLU A 81 -44.64 13.28 6.45
N VAL A 82 -45.90 13.01 6.10
CA VAL A 82 -46.34 12.80 4.72
C VAL A 82 -46.34 14.15 4.00
N VAL A 83 -45.34 14.39 3.16
CA VAL A 83 -45.38 15.49 2.18
C VAL A 83 -45.43 14.87 0.79
N LYS A 84 -46.61 14.97 0.18
CA LYS A 84 -46.88 14.63 -1.22
C LYS A 84 -46.06 15.57 -2.11
N ILE A 85 -45.20 15.01 -2.96
CA ILE A 85 -44.58 15.75 -4.06
C ILE A 85 -44.72 14.91 -5.33
N GLU A 86 -45.35 15.54 -6.32
CA GLU A 86 -45.80 14.97 -7.59
C GLU A 86 -44.62 14.54 -8.47
N LYS A 87 -44.71 13.35 -9.04
CA LYS A 87 -43.74 12.84 -10.01
C LYS A 87 -43.90 13.59 -11.33
N LYS A 88 -42.93 14.44 -11.68
CA LYS A 88 -42.71 14.87 -13.07
C LYS A 88 -41.52 14.08 -13.63
N VAL A 89 -41.82 12.94 -14.23
CA VAL A 89 -40.82 12.11 -14.94
C VAL A 89 -40.48 12.82 -16.25
N LYS A 90 -39.25 13.34 -16.38
CA LYS A 90 -38.67 13.71 -17.68
C LYS A 90 -37.70 12.59 -18.07
N VAL A 91 -38.13 11.74 -18.99
CA VAL A 91 -37.29 10.73 -19.64
C VAL A 91 -36.42 11.46 -20.67
N GLU A 92 -35.13 11.64 -20.39
CA GLU A 92 -34.15 11.98 -21.42
C GLU A 92 -33.49 10.69 -21.89
N ALA A 93 -33.73 10.36 -23.16
CA ALA A 93 -33.23 9.18 -23.84
C ALA A 93 -31.74 9.34 -24.20
N GLU A 94 -30.93 8.32 -23.89
CA GLU A 94 -29.53 8.26 -24.31
C GLU A 94 -29.42 8.00 -25.83
N PRO A 95 -28.57 8.74 -26.58
CA PRO A 95 -28.36 8.48 -28.00
C PRO A 95 -27.42 7.27 -28.23
N LYS A 96 -27.88 6.32 -29.05
CA LYS A 96 -27.12 5.13 -29.48
C LYS A 96 -25.81 5.54 -30.17
N ARG A 97 -24.68 5.13 -29.60
CA ARG A 97 -23.34 5.33 -30.17
C ARG A 97 -23.19 4.49 -31.44
N SER A 98 -23.07 5.15 -32.60
CA SER A 98 -22.84 4.48 -33.88
C SER A 98 -21.42 3.90 -33.93
N LYS A 99 -21.30 2.62 -34.26
CA LYS A 99 -20.02 1.98 -34.54
C LYS A 99 -19.42 2.57 -35.83
N ARG A 100 -18.18 3.05 -35.73
CA ARG A 100 -17.22 3.15 -36.84
C ARG A 100 -15.92 2.55 -36.34
#